data_AF-W2XZ60-F1
#
_entry.id   AF-W2XZ60-F1
#
_cell.length_a   1.000
_cell.length_b   1.000
_cell.length_c   1.000
_cell.angle_alpha   90.00
_cell.angle_beta   90.00
_cell.angle_gamma   90.00
#
_symmetry.space_group_name_H-M   'P 1'
#
loop_
_entity.id
_entity.type
_entity.pdbx_description
1 polymer ?
#
loop_
_entity_poly.entity_id
_entity_poly.type
_entity_poly.pdbx_seq_one_letter_code
_entity_poly.pdbx_strand_id
1 'polypeptide(L)' 'MQDYELLISIEGLEPIENSWEPFKIMHEDIKVLVCAYVDKSKDNKLFDYHNLLRRDLAKV' A
#
# COMPACT_ATOMS: atom_id res chain seq x y z
N MET A 1 -4.02 -12.11 10.85
CA MET A 1 -2.91 -11.76 9.95
C MET A 1 -2.55 -10.32 10.27
N GLN A 2 -1.26 -9.97 10.29
CA GLN A 2 -0.83 -8.59 10.46
C GLN A 2 -1.06 -7.89 9.12
N ASP A 3 -1.95 -6.89 9.11
CA ASP A 3 -2.14 -6.06 7.93
C ASP A 3 -0.92 -5.15 7.77
N TYR A 4 -0.44 -5.00 6.53
CA TYR A 4 0.63 -4.07 6.23
C TYR A 4 0.11 -2.63 6.30
N GLU A 5 0.99 -1.72 6.71
CA GLU A 5 0.75 -0.28 6.66
C GLU A 5 1.77 0.38 5.73
N LEU A 6 1.35 1.48 5.10
CA LEU A 6 2.20 2.32 4.27
C LEU A 6 2.41 3.64 4.98
N LEU A 7 3.65 4.12 5.05
CA LEU A 7 3.93 5.48 5.46
C LEU A 7 3.64 6.42 4.29
N ILE A 8 2.61 7.25 4.41
CA ILE A 8 2.14 8.14 3.36
C ILE A 8 2.59 9.56 3.65
N SER A 9 3.19 10.19 2.64
CA SER A 9 3.37 11.64 2.59
C SER A 9 2.22 12.28 1.83
N ILE A 10 1.62 13.31 2.39
CA ILE A 10 0.49 14.01 1.78
C ILE A 10 1.01 15.24 1.03
N GLU A 11 0.58 15.39 -0.22
CA GLU A 11 0.95 16.55 -1.03
C GLU A 11 0.46 17.84 -0.37
N GLY A 12 1.38 18.80 -0.16
CA GLY A 12 1.08 20.08 0.46
C GLY A 12 1.17 20.10 1.99
N LEU A 13 1.47 18.98 2.64
CA LEU A 13 1.74 18.92 4.09
C LEU A 13 3.24 18.73 4.36
N GLU A 14 3.64 19.05 5.59
CA GLU A 14 5.01 18.82 6.05
C GLU A 14 5.22 17.31 6.37
N PRO A 15 6.47 16.84 6.48
CA PRO A 15 6.73 15.44 6.77
C PRO A 15 6.28 14.96 8.16
N ILE A 16 5.98 15.87 9.10
CA ILE A 16 5.52 15.52 10.45
C ILE A 16 4.06 15.01 10.44
N GLU A 17 3.34 15.30 9.37
CA GLU A 17 1.97 14.94 9.08
C GLU A 17 1.88 13.61 8.31
N ASN A 18 3.03 12.99 8.02
CA ASN A 18 3.04 11.65 7.43
C ASN A 18 2.35 10.67 8.38
N SER A 19 1.47 9.84 7.83
CA SER A 19 0.70 8.85 8.58
C SER A 19 0.97 7.43 8.12
N TRP A 20 0.86 6.49 9.04
CA TRP A 20 0.79 5.06 8.72
C TRP A 20 -0.65 4.73 8.37
N GLU A 21 -0.87 4.36 7.12
CA GLU A 21 -2.20 4.05 6.59
C GLU A 21 -2.33 2.57 6.24
N PRO A 22 -3.50 1.95 6.47
CA PRO A 22 -3.71 0.55 6.12
C PRO A 22 -3.52 0.30 4.62
N PHE A 23 -2.66 -0.67 4.27
CA PHE A 23 -2.32 -0.97 2.88
C PHE A 23 -3.56 -1.28 2.04
N LYS A 24 -4.54 -2.00 2.62
CA LYS A 24 -5.77 -2.37 1.91
C LYS A 24 -6.57 -1.14 1.47
N ILE A 25 -6.76 -0.17 2.38
CA ILE A 25 -7.49 1.07 2.10
C ILE A 25 -6.74 1.86 1.02
N MET A 26 -5.42 2.02 1.17
CA MET A 26 -4.62 2.75 0.18
C MET A 26 -4.60 2.06 -1.19
N HIS A 27 -4.60 0.73 -1.24
CA HIS A 27 -4.69 -0.02 -2.49
C HIS A 27 -6.04 0.21 -3.20
N GLU A 28 -7.12 0.43 -2.46
CA GLU A 28 -8.44 0.77 -3.02
C GLU A 28 -8.49 2.24 -3.49
N ASP A 29 -8.01 3.18 -2.68
CA ASP A 29 -8.11 4.62 -2.93
C ASP A 29 -7.10 5.15 -3.97
N ILE A 30 -5.84 4.69 -3.88
CA ILE A 30 -4.71 5.20 -4.68
C ILE A 30 -3.90 4.06 -5.34
N LYS A 31 -4.61 3.06 -5.87
CA LYS A 31 -4.08 1.83 -6.46
C LYS A 31 -2.82 2.01 -7.32
N VAL A 32 -2.81 3.00 -8.22
CA VAL A 32 -1.69 3.21 -9.16
C VAL A 32 -0.40 3.55 -8.41
N LEU A 33 -0.48 4.42 -7.39
CA LEU A 33 0.67 4.80 -6.58
C LEU A 33 1.16 3.62 -5.73
N VAL A 34 0.23 2.86 -5.14
CA VAL A 34 0.57 1.66 -4.36
C VAL A 34 1.26 0.61 -5.22
N CYS A 35 0.73 0.28 -6.40
CA CYS A 35 1.37 -0.66 -7.31
C CYS A 35 2.79 -0.19 -7.70
N ALA A 36 2.95 1.09 -8.06
CA ALA A 36 4.25 1.64 -8.41
C ALA A 36 5.25 1.63 -7.23
N TYR A 37 4.77 1.83 -6.00
CA TYR A 37 5.60 1.71 -4.80
C TYR A 37 6.07 0.28 -4.57
N VAL A 38 5.15 -0.69 -4.64
CA VAL A 38 5.46 -2.13 -4.47
C VAL A 38 6.49 -2.60 -5.49
N ASP A 39 6.35 -2.20 -6.77
CA ASP A 39 7.30 -2.58 -7.83
C ASP A 39 8.71 -1.99 -7.60
N LYS A 40 8.80 -0.84 -6.93
CA LYS A 40 10.08 -0.14 -6.66
C LYS A 40 10.73 -0.52 -5.35
N SER A 41 9.97 -0.98 -4.35
CA SER A 41 10.46 -1.20 -2.98
C SER A 41 11.50 -2.32 -2.88
N LYS A 42 11.51 -3.25 -3.85
CA LYS A 42 12.31 -4.49 -3.82
C LYS A 42 12.07 -5.31 -2.54
N ASP A 43 10.91 -5.16 -1.91
CA ASP A 43 10.48 -5.92 -0.75
C ASP A 43 9.63 -7.11 -1.19
N ASN A 44 10.20 -8.31 -1.15
CA ASN A 44 9.52 -9.53 -1.55
C ASN A 44 8.29 -9.83 -0.68
N LYS A 45 8.32 -9.52 0.62
CA LYS A 45 7.19 -9.79 1.51
C LYS A 45 6.01 -8.88 1.19
N LEU A 46 6.30 -7.60 0.92
CA LEU A 46 5.29 -6.64 0.47
C LEU A 46 4.72 -7.03 -0.88
N PHE A 47 5.57 -7.47 -1.81
CA PHE A 47 5.15 -7.94 -3.13
C PHE A 47 4.22 -9.16 -3.04
N ASP A 48 4.56 -10.15 -2.23
CA ASP A 48 3.76 -11.34 -2.00
C ASP A 48 2.40 -11.00 -1.35
N TYR A 49 2.40 -10.10 -0.36
CA TYR A 49 1.18 -9.62 0.28
C TYR A 49 0.26 -8.87 -0.70
N HIS A 50 0.81 -7.98 -1.52
CA HIS A 50 0.06 -7.26 -2.55
C HIS A 50 -0.60 -8.21 -3.56
N ASN A 51 0.11 -9.27 -3.97
CA ASN A 51 -0.45 -10.28 -4.87
C ASN A 51 -1.55 -11.13 -4.23
N LEU A 52 -1.41 -11.47 -2.94
CA LEU A 52 -2.47 -12.15 -2.19
C LEU A 52 -3.72 -11.29 -2.12
N LEU A 53 -3.57 -10.02 -1.73
CA LEU A 53 -4.69 -9.06 -1.63
C LEU A 53 -5.43 -8.92 -2.97
N ARG A 54 -4.69 -8.76 -4.08
CA ARG A 54 -5.27 -8.66 -5.42
C ARG A 54 -6.08 -9.90 -5.82
N ARG A 55 -5.63 -11.09 -5.43
CA ARG A 55 -6.36 -12.34 -5.70
C ARG A 55 -7.64 -12.44 -4.91
N ASP A 56 -7.64 -11.98 -3.66
CA ASP A 56 -8.83 -12.03 -2.81
C ASP A 56 -9.88 -11.00 -3.20
N LEU A 57 -9.45 -9.79 -3.62
CA LEU A 57 -10.35 -8.78 -4.19
C LEU A 57 -10.98 -9.22 -5.52
N ALA A 58 -10.31 -10.06 -6.31
CA ALA A 58 -10.83 -10.54 -7.61
C ALA A 58 -11.84 -11.70 -7.48
N LYS A 59 -12.06 -12.24 -6.29
CA LYS A 59 -13.03 -13.31 -6.01
C LYS A 59 -14.40 -12.79 -5.54
N VAL A 60 -14.52 -11.47 -5.36
CA VAL A 60 -15.75 -10.76 -4.96
C VAL A 60 -16.38 -10.16 -6.20
#